data_AF-A0A0C9W277-F1
#
_entry.id   AF-A0A0C9W277-F1
#
_cell.length_a   1.000
_cell.length_b   1.000
_cell.length_c   1.000
_cell.angle_alpha   90.00
_cell.angle_beta   90.00
_cell.angle_gamma   90.00
#
_symmetry.space_group_name_H-M   'P 1'
#
loop_
_entity.id
_entity.type
_entity.pdbx_description
1 polymer ?
#
loop_
_entity_poly.entity_id
_entity_poly.type
_entity_poly.pdbx_seq_one_letter_code
_entity_poly.pdbx_strand_id
1 'polypeptide(L)'
;MPPRSRPVCQVCRKDESKYSCSSCRANYCSVACYKEHKVSPPTDAVEDPKPLRPLTSLNWPYVPEESAYPDPLKRDDPKPLQLPQYEAIATSAHIRDVLASNPRLSDLLTNIDRLRGPEREEALQRALGVESRQLKNDLTRPQELDEDTRALRMLAEAVEGAVRGGKEGALGLDWDD
;
A
#
# COMPACT_ATOMS: atom_id res chain seq x y z
N MET A 1 40.59 13.85 -12.36
CA MET A 1 39.40 13.57 -11.53
C MET A 1 38.99 14.86 -10.84
N PRO A 2 37.74 15.35 -10.96
CA PRO A 2 37.29 16.50 -10.20
C PRO A 2 37.27 16.16 -8.69
N PRO A 3 37.58 17.12 -7.80
CA PRO A 3 37.54 16.89 -6.36
C PRO A 3 36.09 16.59 -5.92
N ARG A 4 35.91 15.51 -5.14
CA ARG A 4 34.62 15.19 -4.52
C ARG A 4 34.30 16.28 -3.48
N SER A 5 33.15 16.92 -3.61
CA SER A 5 32.68 17.88 -2.62
C SER A 5 32.45 17.20 -1.27
N ARG A 6 32.79 17.89 -0.18
CA ARG A 6 32.58 17.39 1.17
C ARG A 6 31.11 17.49 1.55
N PRO A 7 30.56 16.53 2.31
CA PRO A 7 29.18 16.64 2.78
C PRO A 7 29.05 17.82 3.76
N VAL A 8 27.87 18.44 3.80
CA VAL A 8 27.57 19.57 4.70
C VAL A 8 27.46 19.08 6.16
N CYS A 9 27.77 19.94 7.13
CA CYS A 9 27.57 19.69 8.54
C CYS A 9 26.10 19.33 8.85
N GLN A 10 25.87 18.18 9.48
CA GLN A 10 24.54 17.70 9.86
C GLN A 10 23.95 18.44 11.07
N VAL A 11 24.77 19.20 11.81
CA VAL A 11 24.34 19.97 12.99
C VAL A 11 23.86 21.37 12.59
N CYS A 12 24.70 22.16 11.90
CA CYS A 12 24.36 23.55 11.53
C CYS A 12 23.87 23.73 10.09
N ARG A 13 24.11 22.76 9.20
CA ARG A 13 23.76 22.78 7.76
C ARG A 13 24.25 24.00 6.95
N LYS A 14 25.24 24.75 7.47
CA LYS A 14 25.78 25.96 6.83
C LYS A 14 27.11 25.73 6.14
N ASP A 15 28.01 25.01 6.81
CA ASP A 15 29.39 24.81 6.37
C ASP A 15 29.65 23.36 5.94
N GLU A 16 30.65 23.17 5.09
CA GLU A 16 31.19 21.85 4.78
C GLU A 16 31.72 21.16 6.05
N SER A 17 31.47 19.85 6.15
CA SER A 17 31.97 19.06 7.28
C SER A 17 33.49 18.93 7.23
N LYS A 18 34.09 19.04 8.43
CA LYS A 18 35.54 18.92 8.62
C LYS A 18 35.91 17.65 9.39
N TYR A 19 34.97 17.12 10.17
CA TYR A 19 35.18 15.99 11.06
C TYR A 19 33.96 15.07 11.06
N SER A 20 34.16 13.81 11.45
CA SER A 20 33.11 12.82 11.67
C SER A 20 33.15 12.30 13.11
N CYS A 21 31.99 12.02 13.69
CA CYS A 21 31.89 11.46 15.03
C CYS A 21 32.17 9.94 15.00
N SER A 22 33.03 9.43 15.87
CA SER A 22 33.32 7.99 15.93
C SER A 22 32.16 7.15 16.48
N SER A 23 31.28 7.74 17.30
CA SER A 23 30.17 7.02 17.95
C SER A 23 28.94 6.89 17.06
N CYS A 24 28.61 7.90 16.26
CA CYS A 24 27.38 7.92 15.43
C CYS A 24 27.64 8.26 13.94
N ARG A 25 28.91 8.43 13.53
CA ARG A 25 29.33 8.81 12.17
C ARG A 25 28.76 10.13 11.64
N ALA A 26 28.15 10.95 12.50
CA ALA A 26 27.63 12.25 12.13
C ALA A 26 28.75 13.21 11.65
N ASN A 27 28.50 13.92 10.56
CA ASN A 27 29.42 14.87 9.95
C ASN A 27 29.24 16.27 10.53
N TYR A 28 30.30 16.92 11.01
CA TYR A 28 30.23 18.24 11.63
C TYR A 28 31.37 19.18 11.20
N CYS A 29 31.14 20.49 11.26
CA CYS A 29 32.14 21.50 10.82
C CYS A 29 33.10 21.93 11.94
N SER A 30 32.67 21.92 13.20
CA SER A 30 33.44 22.49 14.33
C SER A 30 33.17 21.81 15.68
N VAL A 31 34.04 22.09 16.66
CA VAL A 31 33.89 21.59 18.04
C VAL A 31 32.60 22.09 18.70
N ALA A 32 32.10 23.28 18.31
CA ALA A 32 30.81 23.77 18.79
C ALA A 32 29.67 22.84 18.35
N CYS A 33 29.64 22.47 17.06
CA CYS A 33 28.69 21.49 16.54
C CYS A 33 28.87 20.11 17.17
N TYR A 34 30.10 19.68 17.49
CA TYR A 34 30.32 18.40 18.18
C TYR A 34 29.68 18.37 19.58
N LYS A 35 29.80 19.46 20.34
CA LYS A 35 29.20 19.56 21.68
C LYS A 35 27.67 19.54 21.60
N GLU A 36 27.11 20.27 20.65
CA GLU A 36 25.66 20.32 20.41
C GLU A 36 25.12 18.94 20.00
N HIS A 37 25.79 18.25 19.07
CA HIS A 37 25.40 16.88 18.68
C HIS A 37 25.51 15.87 19.84
N LYS A 38 26.40 16.10 20.82
CA LYS A 38 26.59 15.18 21.95
C LYS A 38 25.46 15.31 22.97
N VAL A 39 24.87 16.50 23.08
CA VAL A 39 23.75 16.80 23.98
C VAL A 39 22.41 16.43 23.33
N SER A 40 22.28 16.65 22.02
CA SER A 40 21.16 16.20 21.21
C SER A 40 21.71 15.35 20.04
N PRO A 41 21.93 14.03 20.24
CA PRO A 41 22.24 13.17 19.10
C PRO A 41 21.11 13.34 18.09
N PRO A 42 21.42 13.52 16.80
CA PRO A 42 20.37 13.46 15.79
C PRO A 42 19.72 12.09 15.92
N THR A 43 18.49 12.08 16.45
CA THR A 43 17.56 10.97 16.30
C THR A 43 17.61 10.58 14.84
N ASP A 44 17.81 9.29 14.60
CA ASP A 44 18.02 8.65 13.31
C ASP A 44 17.61 9.56 12.15
N ALA A 45 18.62 9.92 11.35
CA ALA A 45 18.43 10.65 10.11
C ALA A 45 17.13 10.17 9.49
N VAL A 46 16.17 11.10 9.33
CA VAL A 46 14.95 10.86 8.58
C VAL A 46 15.41 10.24 7.28
N GLU A 47 15.31 8.91 7.18
CA GLU A 47 15.70 8.18 5.99
C GLU A 47 14.86 8.82 4.90
N ASP A 48 15.53 9.48 3.95
CA ASP A 48 14.84 10.01 2.78
C ASP A 48 13.93 8.89 2.27
N PRO A 49 12.62 9.16 2.07
CA PRO A 49 11.66 8.10 1.81
C PRO A 49 12.20 7.29 0.64
N LYS A 50 12.49 6.02 0.89
CA LYS A 50 13.07 5.12 -0.12
C LYS A 50 12.28 5.32 -1.41
N PRO A 51 12.94 5.73 -2.51
CA PRO A 51 12.23 6.11 -3.72
C PRO A 51 11.37 4.94 -4.16
N LEU A 52 10.09 5.23 -4.42
CA LEU A 52 9.14 4.24 -4.89
C LEU A 52 9.60 3.71 -6.26
N ARG A 53 9.28 2.45 -6.55
CA ARG A 53 9.58 1.88 -7.86
C ARG A 53 8.70 2.57 -8.92
N PRO A 54 9.23 2.83 -10.12
CA PRO A 54 8.44 3.43 -11.19
C PRO A 54 7.36 2.46 -11.69
N LEU A 55 6.21 2.98 -12.09
CA LEU A 55 5.09 2.16 -12.61
C LEU A 55 5.46 1.36 -13.86
N THR A 56 6.43 1.84 -14.65
CA THR A 56 6.95 1.16 -15.84
C THR A 56 7.73 -0.12 -15.52
N SER A 57 8.09 -0.34 -14.25
CA SER A 57 8.76 -1.57 -13.80
C SER A 57 7.79 -2.72 -13.52
N LEU A 58 6.48 -2.47 -13.46
CA LEU A 58 5.48 -3.50 -13.22
C LEU A 58 5.12 -4.23 -14.52
N ASN A 59 4.85 -5.53 -14.39
CA ASN A 59 4.30 -6.34 -15.48
C ASN A 59 2.77 -6.21 -15.47
N TRP A 60 2.23 -5.28 -16.26
CA TRP A 60 0.80 -5.05 -16.36
C TRP A 60 0.11 -6.15 -17.18
N PRO A 61 -1.07 -6.64 -16.74
CA PRO A 61 -1.85 -7.55 -17.56
C PRO A 61 -2.32 -6.84 -18.84
N TYR A 62 -2.48 -7.61 -19.92
CA TYR A 62 -3.12 -7.09 -21.13
C TYR A 62 -4.60 -6.82 -20.82
N VAL A 63 -5.02 -5.56 -21.02
CA VAL A 63 -6.42 -5.15 -20.91
C VAL A 63 -6.91 -4.77 -22.31
N PRO A 64 -7.91 -5.47 -22.85
CA PRO A 64 -8.53 -5.10 -24.12
C PRO A 64 -9.13 -3.69 -24.05
N GLU A 65 -9.01 -2.92 -25.12
CA GLU A 65 -9.70 -1.63 -25.24
C GLU A 65 -11.22 -1.83 -25.19
N GLU A 66 -11.91 -0.96 -24.47
CA GLU A 66 -13.38 -1.00 -24.39
C GLU A 66 -13.99 -0.80 -25.79
N SER A 67 -14.95 -1.65 -26.16
CA SER A 67 -15.64 -1.49 -27.42
C SER A 67 -16.43 -0.17 -27.43
N ALA A 68 -16.31 0.60 -28.52
CA ALA A 68 -17.11 1.81 -28.71
C ALA A 68 -18.63 1.54 -28.72
N TYR A 69 -19.01 0.29 -28.96
CA TYR A 69 -20.38 -0.21 -28.90
C TYR A 69 -20.45 -1.29 -27.81
N PRO A 70 -20.83 -0.93 -26.58
CA PRO A 70 -21.05 -1.91 -25.52
C PRO A 70 -22.33 -2.71 -25.83
N ASP A 71 -22.25 -4.03 -25.64
CA ASP A 71 -23.40 -4.91 -25.77
C ASP A 71 -24.44 -4.57 -24.67
N PRO A 72 -25.69 -4.18 -25.02
CA PRO A 72 -26.71 -3.85 -24.04
C PRO A 72 -27.01 -4.98 -23.06
N LEU A 73 -26.81 -6.24 -23.45
CA LEU A 73 -27.04 -7.40 -22.58
C LEU A 73 -25.95 -7.57 -21.52
N LYS A 74 -24.75 -7.03 -21.75
CA LYS A 74 -23.60 -7.12 -20.84
C LYS A 74 -23.44 -5.89 -19.96
N ARG A 75 -24.49 -5.05 -19.88
CA ARG A 75 -24.47 -3.81 -19.11
C ARG A 75 -24.21 -4.06 -17.62
N ASP A 76 -24.80 -5.14 -17.09
CA ASP A 76 -24.78 -5.47 -15.66
C ASP A 76 -23.70 -6.52 -15.31
N ASP A 77 -22.97 -7.03 -16.31
CA ASP A 77 -21.86 -7.96 -16.09
C ASP A 77 -20.69 -7.27 -15.37
N PRO A 78 -19.95 -7.98 -14.49
CA PRO A 78 -18.75 -7.44 -13.87
C PRO A 78 -17.71 -7.12 -14.95
N LYS A 79 -17.33 -5.84 -15.03
CA LYS A 79 -16.34 -5.37 -16.02
C LYS A 79 -14.92 -5.63 -15.52
N PRO A 80 -14.00 -6.05 -16.40
CA PRO A 80 -12.59 -6.16 -16.04
C PRO A 80 -12.00 -4.77 -15.72
N LEU A 81 -11.00 -4.76 -14.85
CA LEU A 81 -10.27 -3.54 -14.50
C LEU A 81 -9.55 -2.95 -15.73
N GLN A 82 -9.65 -1.64 -15.86
CA GLN A 82 -8.97 -0.84 -16.89
C GLN A 82 -7.57 -0.42 -16.44
N LEU A 83 -6.68 -0.11 -17.39
CA LEU A 83 -5.29 0.29 -17.08
C LEU A 83 -5.21 1.48 -16.08
N PRO A 84 -6.01 2.56 -16.21
CA PRO A 84 -5.99 3.65 -15.24
C PRO A 84 -6.38 3.21 -13.81
N GLN A 85 -7.24 2.20 -13.69
CA GLN A 85 -7.65 1.66 -12.39
C GLN A 85 -6.53 0.83 -11.75
N TYR A 86 -5.82 0.05 -12.55
CA TYR A 86 -4.60 -0.64 -12.12
C TYR A 86 -3.51 0.34 -11.64
N GLU A 87 -3.31 1.44 -12.36
CA GLU A 87 -2.39 2.51 -11.95
C GLU A 87 -2.83 3.20 -10.65
N ALA A 88 -4.13 3.46 -10.48
CA ALA A 88 -4.68 4.03 -9.25
C ALA A 88 -4.46 3.11 -8.05
N ILE A 89 -4.67 1.80 -8.21
CA ILE A 89 -4.36 0.80 -7.18
C ILE A 89 -2.87 0.81 -6.83
N ALA A 90 -1.98 0.82 -7.83
CA ALA A 90 -0.53 0.76 -7.59
C ALA A 90 0.05 2.04 -6.95
N THR A 91 -0.60 3.19 -7.14
CA THR A 91 -0.14 4.49 -6.59
C THR A 91 -0.80 4.86 -5.26
N SER A 92 -1.87 4.17 -4.88
CA SER A 92 -2.63 4.45 -3.67
C SER A 92 -1.76 4.41 -2.41
N ALA A 93 -1.76 5.51 -1.64
CA ALA A 93 -1.13 5.56 -0.33
C ALA A 93 -1.91 4.70 0.69
N HIS A 94 -3.24 4.77 0.63
CA HIS A 94 -4.11 4.06 1.57
C HIS A 94 -3.94 2.53 1.49
N ILE A 95 -3.82 1.99 0.27
CA ILE A 95 -3.55 0.55 0.08
C ILE A 95 -2.19 0.15 0.69
N ARG A 96 -1.17 0.99 0.54
CA ARG A 96 0.15 0.75 1.14
C ARG A 96 0.09 0.78 2.66
N ASP A 97 -0.68 1.71 3.24
CA ASP A 97 -0.84 1.82 4.69
C ASP A 97 -1.58 0.60 5.26
N VAL A 98 -2.62 0.11 4.57
CA VAL A 98 -3.34 -1.12 4.96
C VAL A 98 -2.42 -2.33 4.91
N LEU A 99 -1.62 -2.49 3.85
CA LEU A 99 -0.64 -3.58 3.74
C LEU A 99 0.48 -3.48 4.80
N ALA A 100 0.96 -2.28 5.11
CA ALA A 100 1.98 -2.06 6.13
C ALA A 100 1.46 -2.35 7.55
N SER A 101 0.19 -2.03 7.81
CA SER A 101 -0.45 -2.26 9.11
C SER A 101 -0.82 -3.73 9.34
N ASN A 102 -0.96 -4.52 8.27
CA ASN A 102 -1.44 -5.91 8.31
C ASN A 102 -0.44 -6.87 7.62
N PRO A 103 0.67 -7.26 8.28
CA PRO A 103 1.70 -8.09 7.64
C PRO A 103 1.22 -9.50 7.25
N ARG A 104 0.25 -10.08 7.97
CA ARG A 104 -0.34 -11.39 7.59
C ARG A 104 -1.10 -11.33 6.25
N LEU A 105 -1.56 -10.15 5.86
CA LEU A 105 -2.35 -9.97 4.65
C LEU A 105 -1.54 -10.29 3.39
N SER A 106 -0.23 -9.98 3.36
CA SER A 106 0.60 -10.33 2.21
C SER A 106 0.75 -11.84 2.04
N ASP A 107 0.84 -12.59 3.14
CA ASP A 107 0.93 -14.05 3.11
C ASP A 107 -0.39 -14.67 2.65
N LEU A 108 -1.51 -14.15 3.16
CA LEU A 108 -2.86 -14.56 2.76
C LEU A 108 -3.09 -14.32 1.27
N LEU A 109 -2.78 -13.13 0.76
CA LEU A 109 -2.90 -12.80 -0.66
C LEU A 109 -2.02 -13.71 -1.53
N THR A 110 -0.79 -13.98 -1.08
CA THR A 110 0.13 -14.89 -1.78
C THR A 110 -0.41 -16.32 -1.83
N ASN A 111 -1.03 -16.81 -0.75
CA ASN A 111 -1.63 -18.14 -0.71
C ASN A 111 -2.84 -18.24 -1.65
N ILE A 112 -3.71 -17.23 -1.66
CA ILE A 112 -4.85 -17.17 -2.59
C ILE A 112 -4.37 -17.08 -4.04
N ASP A 113 -3.32 -16.30 -4.32
CA ASP A 113 -2.78 -16.14 -5.67
C ASP A 113 -2.13 -17.41 -6.23
N ARG A 114 -1.79 -18.40 -5.40
CA ARG A 114 -1.33 -19.72 -5.85
C ARG A 114 -2.47 -20.60 -6.37
N LEU A 115 -3.70 -20.35 -5.94
CA LEU A 115 -4.88 -21.13 -6.35
C LEU A 115 -5.32 -20.76 -7.77
N ARG A 116 -6.09 -21.64 -8.42
CA ARG A 116 -6.56 -21.46 -9.81
C ARG A 116 -8.04 -21.85 -9.90
N GLY A 117 -8.75 -21.22 -10.85
CA GLY A 117 -10.15 -21.53 -11.12
C GLY A 117 -11.06 -21.35 -9.89
N PRO A 118 -12.04 -22.24 -9.68
CA PRO A 118 -13.08 -22.08 -8.66
C PRO A 118 -12.52 -22.07 -7.23
N GLU A 119 -11.46 -22.83 -6.96
CA GLU A 119 -10.82 -22.88 -5.62
C GLU A 119 -10.33 -21.51 -5.16
N ARG A 120 -9.86 -20.68 -6.10
CA ARG A 120 -9.42 -19.31 -5.81
C ARG A 120 -10.59 -18.43 -5.44
N GLU A 121 -11.72 -18.58 -6.13
CA GLU A 121 -12.94 -17.82 -5.87
C GLU A 121 -13.54 -18.18 -4.51
N GLU A 122 -13.64 -19.47 -4.18
CA GLU A 122 -14.08 -19.96 -2.87
C GLU A 122 -13.15 -19.48 -1.73
N ALA A 123 -11.83 -19.51 -1.96
CA ALA A 123 -10.87 -19.00 -0.98
C ALA A 123 -11.06 -17.49 -0.71
N LEU A 124 -11.34 -16.70 -1.75
CA LEU A 124 -11.65 -15.27 -1.62
C LEU A 124 -12.97 -15.04 -0.89
N GLN A 125 -14.02 -15.77 -1.25
CA GLN A 125 -15.32 -15.63 -0.61
C GLN A 125 -15.27 -16.00 0.89
N ARG A 126 -14.53 -17.05 1.26
CA ARG A 126 -14.27 -17.38 2.68
C ARG A 126 -13.47 -16.32 3.39
N ALA A 127 -12.38 -15.84 2.79
CA ALA A 127 -11.52 -14.85 3.43
C ALA A 127 -12.25 -13.53 3.68
N LEU A 128 -13.17 -13.14 2.80
CA LEU A 128 -14.04 -11.97 2.96
C LEU A 128 -15.26 -12.22 3.88
N GLY A 129 -15.51 -13.47 4.26
CA GLY A 129 -16.65 -13.87 5.09
C GLY A 129 -18.00 -13.83 4.35
N VAL A 130 -18.00 -13.96 3.03
CA VAL A 130 -19.21 -13.89 2.18
C VAL A 130 -19.94 -15.24 2.11
N GLU A 131 -19.22 -16.37 2.07
CA GLU A 131 -19.82 -17.72 2.05
C GLU A 131 -20.72 -18.01 3.27
N SER A 132 -20.34 -17.47 4.44
CA SER A 132 -21.11 -17.66 5.69
C SER A 132 -22.53 -17.11 5.62
N ARG A 133 -22.83 -16.18 4.69
CA ARG A 133 -24.15 -15.56 4.55
C ARG A 133 -25.15 -16.45 3.83
N GLN A 134 -24.70 -17.31 2.92
CA GLN A 134 -25.58 -18.19 2.13
C GLN A 134 -26.09 -19.39 2.94
N LEU A 135 -25.42 -19.74 4.04
CA LEU A 135 -25.75 -20.91 4.86
C LEU A 135 -26.43 -20.59 6.20
N LYS A 136 -26.44 -19.32 6.64
CA LYS A 136 -26.97 -18.95 7.96
C LYS A 136 -28.07 -17.89 7.87
N ASN A 137 -29.30 -18.39 7.72
CA ASN A 137 -30.50 -17.73 8.24
C ASN A 137 -30.58 -17.75 9.78
N ASP A 138 -29.47 -17.98 10.49
CA ASP A 138 -29.41 -17.89 11.94
C ASP A 138 -29.15 -16.44 12.35
N LEU A 139 -30.25 -15.68 12.36
CA LEU A 139 -30.38 -14.47 13.15
C LEU A 139 -29.87 -14.77 14.56
N THR A 140 -29.12 -13.84 15.15
CA THR A 140 -28.73 -13.79 16.59
C THR A 140 -27.34 -14.31 16.99
N ARG A 141 -26.24 -13.87 16.34
CA ARG A 141 -24.97 -13.64 17.07
C ARG A 141 -24.05 -12.68 16.30
N PRO A 142 -23.47 -11.63 16.93
CA PRO A 142 -22.32 -10.94 16.37
C PRO A 142 -21.19 -11.97 16.29
N GLN A 143 -20.92 -12.48 15.10
CA GLN A 143 -19.79 -13.35 14.88
C GLN A 143 -18.58 -12.41 14.84
N GLU A 144 -17.77 -12.39 15.92
CA GLU A 144 -16.48 -11.69 15.89
C GLU A 144 -15.74 -12.17 14.64
N LEU A 145 -15.60 -11.27 13.66
CA LEU A 145 -14.90 -11.58 12.42
C LEU A 145 -13.43 -11.80 12.76
N ASP A 146 -12.83 -12.79 12.11
CA ASP A 146 -11.41 -13.02 12.23
C ASP A 146 -10.65 -11.75 11.84
N GLU A 147 -9.52 -11.50 12.50
CA GLU A 147 -8.69 -10.32 12.25
C GLU A 147 -8.27 -10.24 10.78
N ASP A 148 -8.00 -11.39 10.17
CA ASP A 148 -7.62 -11.51 8.76
C ASP A 148 -8.78 -11.15 7.83
N THR A 149 -10.02 -11.52 8.18
CA THR A 149 -11.22 -11.10 7.42
C THR A 149 -11.40 -9.59 7.49
N ARG A 150 -11.23 -8.98 8.67
CA ARG A 150 -11.31 -7.53 8.82
C ARG A 150 -10.23 -6.82 8.00
N ALA A 151 -8.99 -7.29 8.07
CA ALA A 151 -7.89 -6.73 7.29
C ALA A 151 -8.12 -6.84 5.78
N LEU A 152 -8.67 -7.96 5.31
CA LEU A 152 -8.99 -8.14 3.90
C LEU A 152 -10.17 -7.26 3.44
N ARG A 153 -11.19 -7.06 4.28
CA ARG A 153 -12.28 -6.11 4.00
C ARG A 153 -11.77 -4.68 3.90
N MET A 154 -10.91 -4.25 4.83
CA MET A 154 -10.25 -2.95 4.76
C MET A 154 -9.45 -2.76 3.47
N LEU A 155 -8.75 -3.81 3.00
CA LEU A 155 -8.06 -3.77 1.71
C LEU A 155 -9.04 -3.66 0.55
N ALA A 156 -10.15 -4.40 0.57
CA ALA A 156 -11.17 -4.35 -0.47
C ALA A 156 -11.80 -2.94 -0.58
N GLU A 157 -12.10 -2.30 0.55
CA GLU A 157 -12.56 -0.91 0.60
C GLU A 157 -11.51 0.07 0.06
N ALA A 158 -10.24 -0.10 0.45
CA ALA A 158 -9.15 0.74 -0.04
C ALA A 158 -8.95 0.60 -1.56
N VAL A 159 -9.12 -0.60 -2.11
CA VAL A 159 -9.10 -0.88 -3.55
C VAL A 159 -10.30 -0.24 -4.24
N GLU A 160 -11.51 -0.39 -3.69
CA GLU A 160 -12.73 0.23 -4.23
C GLU A 160 -12.57 1.75 -4.32
N GLY A 161 -12.10 2.39 -3.26
CA GLY A 161 -11.90 3.84 -3.22
C GLY A 161 -10.88 4.31 -4.27
N ALA A 162 -9.80 3.53 -4.48
CA ALA A 162 -8.81 3.83 -5.51
C ALA A 162 -9.39 3.68 -6.93
N VAL A 163 -10.16 2.63 -7.19
CA VAL A 163 -10.77 2.33 -8.50
C VAL A 163 -11.85 3.34 -8.86
N ARG A 164 -12.62 3.79 -7.87
CA ARG A 164 -13.70 4.76 -8.03
C ARG A 164 -13.21 6.18 -8.26
N GLY A 165 -12.02 6.51 -7.77
CA GLY A 165 -11.44 7.85 -7.88
C GLY A 165 -12.27 8.93 -7.18
N GLY A 166 -12.86 8.62 -6.01
CA GLY A 166 -13.59 9.59 -5.19
C GLY A 166 -15.01 9.96 -5.65
N LYS A 167 -15.61 9.21 -6.59
CA LYS A 167 -17.01 9.40 -7.02
C LYS A 167 -17.99 8.89 -5.94
N GLU A 168 -18.36 9.72 -4.98
CA GLU A 168 -19.23 9.35 -3.85
C GLU A 168 -20.65 8.86 -4.23
N GLY A 169 -21.15 9.16 -5.43
CA GLY A 169 -22.52 8.83 -5.86
C GLY A 169 -22.77 7.42 -6.44
N ALA A 170 -21.77 6.55 -6.53
CA ALA A 170 -21.95 5.16 -6.96
C ALA A 170 -22.24 4.21 -5.77
N LEU A 171 -22.85 3.05 -6.01
CA LEU A 171 -23.05 2.01 -4.98
C LEU A 171 -21.69 1.43 -4.57
N GLY A 172 -21.28 1.67 -3.32
CA GLY A 172 -20.01 1.19 -2.76
C GLY A 172 -20.08 -0.27 -2.33
N LEU A 173 -18.96 -0.81 -1.84
CA LEU A 173 -19.00 -2.05 -1.08
C LEU A 173 -19.81 -1.80 0.19
N ASP A 174 -20.92 -2.51 0.32
CA ASP A 174 -21.71 -2.57 1.54
C ASP A 174 -21.52 -3.95 2.14
N TRP A 175 -21.10 -3.97 3.41
CA TRP A 175 -20.92 -5.21 4.13
C TRP A 175 -22.16 -5.59 4.93
N ASP A 176 -23.30 -4.89 4.90
CA ASP A 176 -24.54 -5.27 5.63
C ASP A 176 -24.28 -5.70 7.10
N ASP A 177 -23.64 -4.84 7.90
CA ASP A 177 -23.41 -5.08 9.34
C ASP A 177 -24.59 -4.62 10.23
#